data_AF-X1VJQ4-F1
#
_entry.id   AF-X1VJQ4-F1
#
_cell.length_a   1.000
_cell.length_b   1.000
_cell.length_c   1.000
_cell.angle_alpha   90.00
_cell.angle_beta   90.00
_cell.angle_gamma   90.00
#
_symmetry.space_group_name_H-M   'P 1'
#
loop_
_entity.id
_entity.type
_entity.pdbx_description
1 polymer ?
#
loop_
_entity_poly.entity_id
_entity_poly.type
_entity_poly.pdbx_seq_one_letter_code
_entity_poly.pdbx_strand_id
1 'polypeptide(L)'
;MPAHGIHVKTVEDHPLNVIPIMDEPHIPPEIARDTEVDSKIGTHAEDPAAHHAKYTDAEAQATVKANVEVGDLKAPTKALDMNS
;
A
#
# COMPACT_ATOMS: atom_id res chain seq x y z
N MET A 1 -14.73 -53.95 27.21
CA MET A 1 -14.10 -52.64 26.93
C MET A 1 -14.95 -51.96 25.87
N PRO A 2 -15.54 -50.78 26.10
CA PRO A 2 -16.26 -50.05 25.05
C PRO A 2 -15.30 -49.70 23.92
N ALA A 3 -15.69 -49.98 22.68
CA ALA A 3 -14.90 -49.59 21.52
C ALA A 3 -14.97 -48.06 21.38
N HIS A 4 -13.82 -47.39 21.47
CA HIS A 4 -13.71 -45.97 21.15
C HIS A 4 -13.42 -45.83 19.65
N GLY A 5 -14.39 -45.38 18.88
CA GLY A 5 -14.21 -45.03 17.47
C GLY A 5 -13.75 -43.59 17.31
N ILE A 6 -12.87 -43.33 16.34
CA ILE A 6 -12.57 -41.96 15.90
C ILE A 6 -13.78 -41.46 15.12
N HIS A 7 -14.42 -40.40 15.61
CA HIS A 7 -15.49 -39.74 14.89
C HIS A 7 -14.87 -38.73 13.91
N VAL A 8 -14.71 -39.13 12.65
CA VAL A 8 -14.29 -38.24 11.56
C VAL A 8 -15.52 -37.46 11.10
N LYS A 9 -15.54 -36.17 11.41
CA LYS A 9 -16.58 -35.25 10.96
C LYS A 9 -16.38 -34.96 9.48
N THR A 10 -17.39 -35.22 8.66
CA THR A 10 -17.37 -34.97 7.21
C THR A 10 -18.04 -33.63 6.86
N VAL A 11 -18.02 -33.26 5.57
CA VAL A 11 -18.79 -32.11 5.06
C VAL A 11 -20.31 -32.33 5.20
N GLU A 12 -20.77 -33.58 5.36
CA GLU A 12 -22.17 -33.86 5.66
C GLU A 12 -22.50 -33.51 7.12
N ASP A 13 -21.56 -33.71 8.05
CA ASP A 13 -21.72 -33.33 9.46
C ASP A 13 -21.53 -31.83 9.70
N HIS A 14 -20.70 -31.17 8.88
CA HIS A 14 -20.45 -29.72 8.90
C HIS A 14 -20.55 -29.18 7.47
N PRO A 15 -21.77 -28.89 7.00
CA PRO A 15 -21.96 -28.36 5.66
C PRO A 15 -21.19 -27.04 5.48
N LEU A 16 -20.76 -26.74 4.25
CA LEU A 16 -19.95 -25.56 3.92
C LEU A 16 -20.65 -24.22 4.18
N ASN A 17 -21.89 -24.23 4.65
CA ASN A 17 -22.62 -23.07 5.17
C ASN A 17 -22.35 -22.82 6.67
N VAL A 18 -21.77 -23.79 7.39
CA VAL A 18 -21.30 -23.69 8.78
C VAL A 18 -19.84 -23.20 8.84
N ILE A 19 -19.05 -23.52 7.80
CA ILE A 19 -17.76 -22.85 7.55
C ILE A 19 -18.12 -21.55 6.84
N PRO A 20 -17.72 -20.36 7.35
CA PRO A 20 -17.97 -19.12 6.63
C PRO A 20 -17.32 -19.22 5.25
N ILE A 21 -18.15 -19.38 4.22
CA ILE A 21 -17.75 -19.07 2.87
C ILE A 21 -17.34 -17.60 2.90
N MET A 22 -16.12 -17.28 2.47
CA MET A 22 -15.65 -15.90 2.31
C MET A 22 -16.34 -15.26 1.11
N ASP A 23 -17.67 -15.30 1.07
CA ASP A 23 -18.49 -14.60 0.11
C ASP A 23 -18.84 -13.20 0.63
N GLU A 24 -19.36 -12.37 -0.26
CA GLU A 24 -19.60 -10.95 -0.02
C GLU A 24 -20.38 -10.66 1.29
N PRO A 25 -21.43 -11.42 1.65
CA PRO A 25 -22.17 -11.19 2.89
C PRO A 25 -21.40 -11.45 4.20
N HIS A 26 -20.35 -12.27 4.19
CA HIS A 26 -19.63 -12.67 5.42
C HIS A 26 -18.40 -11.81 5.74
N ILE A 27 -18.00 -10.91 4.85
CA ILE A 27 -16.95 -9.93 5.15
C ILE A 27 -17.57 -8.84 6.06
N PRO A 28 -16.96 -8.52 7.22
CA PRO A 28 -17.43 -7.46 8.11
C PRO A 28 -17.49 -6.10 7.41
N PRO A 29 -18.44 -5.23 7.77
CA PRO A 29 -18.58 -3.90 7.15
C PRO A 29 -17.36 -2.99 7.38
N GLU A 30 -16.52 -3.28 8.37
CA GLU A 30 -15.27 -2.54 8.63
C GLU A 30 -14.16 -2.88 7.62
N ILE A 31 -14.29 -3.98 6.88
CA ILE A 31 -13.34 -4.40 5.85
C ILE A 31 -13.86 -3.91 4.50
N ALA A 32 -13.06 -3.06 3.84
CA ALA A 32 -13.37 -2.55 2.51
C ALA A 32 -13.34 -3.67 1.46
N ARG A 33 -14.24 -3.56 0.48
CA ARG A 33 -14.31 -4.47 -0.67
C ARG A 33 -13.28 -4.10 -1.72
N ASP A 34 -12.92 -5.07 -2.56
CA ASP A 34 -11.96 -4.85 -3.65
C ASP A 34 -12.37 -3.66 -4.53
N THR A 35 -13.66 -3.54 -4.84
CA THR A 35 -14.20 -2.43 -5.62
C THR A 35 -14.05 -1.06 -4.91
N GLU A 36 -14.21 -1.03 -3.60
CA GLU A 36 -13.99 0.19 -2.80
C GLU A 36 -12.50 0.54 -2.72
N VAL A 37 -11.63 -0.46 -2.61
CA VAL A 37 -10.18 -0.28 -2.61
C VAL A 37 -9.71 0.27 -3.96
N ASP A 38 -10.12 -0.34 -5.06
CA ASP A 38 -9.79 0.11 -6.42
C ASP A 38 -10.27 1.55 -6.67
N SER A 39 -11.50 1.86 -6.23
CA SER A 39 -12.05 3.22 -6.34
C SER A 39 -11.27 4.24 -5.52
N LYS A 40 -10.85 3.89 -4.30
CA LYS A 40 -10.02 4.76 -3.45
C LYS A 40 -8.64 4.98 -4.04
N ILE A 41 -8.02 3.95 -4.62
CA ILE A 41 -6.72 4.05 -5.31
C ILE A 41 -6.84 4.99 -6.51
N GLY A 42 -7.86 4.80 -7.35
CA GLY A 42 -8.13 5.67 -8.50
C GLY A 42 -8.34 7.13 -8.07
N THR A 43 -9.19 7.35 -7.08
CA THR A 43 -9.45 8.69 -6.51
C THR A 43 -8.17 9.35 -6.00
N HIS A 44 -7.32 8.61 -5.27
CA HIS A 44 -6.06 9.15 -4.77
C HIS A 44 -5.10 9.51 -5.89
N ALA A 45 -5.00 8.67 -6.92
CA ALA A 45 -4.12 8.91 -8.08
C ALA A 45 -4.57 10.12 -8.91
N GLU A 46 -5.86 10.39 -8.96
CA GLU A 46 -6.44 11.53 -9.66
C GLU A 46 -6.41 12.82 -8.85
N ASP A 47 -6.14 12.78 -7.54
CA ASP A 47 -6.06 13.95 -6.66
C ASP A 47 -4.63 14.54 -6.68
N PRO A 48 -4.37 15.62 -7.44
CA PRO A 48 -3.05 16.22 -7.51
C PRO A 48 -2.69 16.95 -6.21
N ALA A 49 -3.66 17.29 -5.36
CA ALA A 49 -3.44 17.92 -4.07
C ALA A 49 -3.01 16.91 -3.00
N ALA A 50 -3.38 15.64 -3.15
CA ALA A 50 -2.85 14.54 -2.34
C ALA A 50 -1.38 14.23 -2.65
N HIS A 51 -0.90 14.63 -3.81
CA HIS A 51 0.51 14.57 -4.17
C HIS A 51 1.22 15.86 -3.77
N HIS A 52 2.34 15.75 -3.05
CA HIS A 52 3.23 16.89 -2.91
C HIS A 52 3.70 17.32 -4.30
N ALA A 53 3.73 18.64 -4.54
CA ALA A 53 4.40 19.17 -5.71
C ALA A 53 5.86 18.67 -5.68
N LYS A 54 6.26 17.93 -6.72
CA LYS A 54 7.67 17.56 -6.87
C LYS A 54 8.47 18.86 -7.02
N TYR A 55 9.45 19.08 -6.15
CA TYR A 55 10.49 20.05 -6.44
C TYR A 55 11.23 19.55 -7.68
N THR A 56 11.28 20.38 -8.71
CA THR A 56 12.22 20.15 -9.81
C THR A 56 13.64 20.21 -9.25
N ASP A 57 14.58 19.52 -9.89
CA ASP A 57 15.99 19.57 -9.49
C ASP A 57 16.52 21.00 -9.49
N ALA A 58 16.01 21.84 -10.39
CA ALA A 58 16.33 23.26 -10.46
C ALA A 58 15.85 24.03 -9.21
N GLU A 59 14.63 23.78 -8.73
CA GLU A 59 14.09 24.43 -7.52
C GLU A 59 14.82 23.97 -6.26
N ALA A 60 15.16 22.68 -6.18
CA ALA A 60 15.97 22.14 -5.09
C ALA A 60 17.37 22.79 -5.05
N GLN A 61 18.04 22.89 -6.20
CA GLN A 61 19.36 23.52 -6.32
C GLN A 61 19.33 25.02 -6.00
N ALA A 62 18.32 25.75 -6.48
CA ALA A 62 18.15 27.17 -6.20
C ALA A 62 17.97 27.42 -4.69
N THR A 63 17.17 26.59 -4.02
CA THR A 63 16.96 26.67 -2.57
C THR A 63 18.24 26.40 -1.78
N VAL A 64 19.02 25.39 -2.17
CA VAL A 64 20.32 25.11 -1.54
C VAL A 64 21.29 26.27 -1.74
N LYS A 65 21.38 26.82 -2.96
CA LYS A 65 22.29 27.93 -3.27
C LYS A 65 21.94 29.22 -2.52
N ALA A 66 20.66 29.46 -2.27
CA ALA A 66 20.19 30.64 -1.53
C ALA A 66 20.41 30.55 -0.02
N ASN A 67 20.40 29.34 0.54
CA ASN A 67 20.45 29.12 2.00
C ASN A 67 21.81 28.58 2.49
N VAL A 68 22.71 28.21 1.59
CA VAL A 68 24.07 27.79 1.90
C VAL A 68 25.03 28.82 1.31
N GLU A 69 25.81 29.48 2.17
CA GLU A 69 26.96 30.28 1.72
C GLU A 69 27.97 29.33 1.07
N VAL A 70 28.02 29.30 -0.27
CA VAL A 70 28.86 28.40 -1.10
C VAL A 70 30.35 28.81 -1.03
N GLY A 71 30.79 29.53 0.00
CA GLY A 71 32.15 30.08 0.10
C GLY A 71 33.24 29.02 0.06
N ASP A 72 32.96 27.81 0.56
CA ASP A 72 33.94 26.72 0.70
C ASP A 72 33.53 25.41 0.00
N LEU A 73 32.43 25.39 -0.78
CA LEU A 73 31.96 24.15 -1.41
C LEU A 73 32.83 23.79 -2.62
N LYS A 74 33.67 22.77 -2.44
CA LYS A 74 34.47 22.17 -3.52
C LYS A 74 33.54 21.58 -4.59
N ALA A 75 33.90 21.76 -5.86
CA ALA A 75 33.14 21.19 -6.96
C ALA A 75 32.87 19.69 -6.72
N PRO A 76 31.63 19.20 -6.91
CA PRO A 76 31.28 17.81 -6.69
C PRO A 76 32.16 16.93 -7.58
N THR A 77 32.91 16.03 -6.96
CA THR A 77 33.83 15.11 -7.66
C THR A 77 33.14 13.82 -8.11
N LYS A 78 31.95 13.57 -7.59
CA LYS A 78 31.13 12.41 -7.95
C LYS A 78 30.10 12.85 -8.98
N ALA A 79 30.18 12.27 -10.18
CA ALA A 79 29.10 12.38 -11.15
C ALA A 79 27.86 11.73 -10.53
N LEU A 80 26.84 12.55 -10.26
CA LEU A 80 25.52 12.06 -9.90
C LEU A 80 24.73 12.00 -11.20
N ASP A 81 24.23 10.83 -11.54
CA ASP A 81 23.28 10.68 -12.64
C ASP A 81 21.97 11.34 -12.20
N MET A 82 21.80 12.60 -12.60
CA MET A 82 20.60 13.39 -12.29
C MET A 82 19.57 13.31 -13.42
N ASN A 83 19.67 12.33 -14.31
CA ASN A 83 18.76 12.24 -15.45
C ASN A 83 18.46 10.81 -15.92
N SER A 84 18.16 9.90 -14.97
CA SER A 84 17.58 8.59 -15.25
C SER A 84 16.05 8.65 -15.41
#